data_AF-A0A5D4NWR7-F1
#
_entry.id   AF-A0A5D4NWR7-F1
#
_cell.length_a   1.000
_cell.length_b   1.000
_cell.length_c   1.000
_cell.angle_alpha   90.00
_cell.angle_beta   90.00
_cell.angle_gamma   90.00
#
_symmetry.space_group_name_H-M   'P 1'
#
loop_
_entity.id
_entity.type
_entity.pdbx_description
1 polymer ?
#
loop_
_entity_poly.entity_id
_entity_poly.type
_entity_poly.pdbx_seq_one_letter_code
_entity_poly.pdbx_strand_id
1 'polypeptide(L)'
;METYFLTNKVKSLISHAEAVSEGPVEPVDLFLGAALVRKGTLMEMYLLMEEEIHDLLVLKRAKEEVSVPHKDFSRSISRRTEQVWNRALEIMQNYNQLYLNEGHIIKSFYQYWSEEEQQFLKALPHEKIKAAVTTARDLLVFLNTYTKKEISDQQAVIKRAEKEHQPAVIKFVEENFGGSWTESILNGFQQKDIPIFLAWEGSRLIGFSSYDVYRSQKGIYGPMGVLKTERNNRVGSMLLHQALQDMKEKNYAYIVLGEAGPIEYYEKECGAVIIPLKSIFNEE
;
A
#
# COMPACT_ATOMS: atom_id res chain seq x y z
N MET A 1 -1.75 10.85 -21.21
CA MET A 1 -1.19 10.77 -19.85
C MET A 1 -1.42 9.37 -19.34
N GLU A 2 -0.44 8.76 -18.66
CA GLU A 2 -0.65 7.48 -17.97
C GLU A 2 -1.78 7.63 -16.95
N THR A 3 -2.75 6.71 -16.97
CA THR A 3 -3.92 6.73 -16.10
C THR A 3 -3.64 6.18 -14.70
N TYR A 4 -2.49 5.52 -14.51
CA TYR A 4 -2.03 4.91 -13.26
C TYR A 4 -0.53 4.60 -13.32
N PHE A 5 0.06 4.27 -12.17
CA PHE A 5 1.46 3.86 -12.02
C PHE A 5 1.58 2.46 -11.43
N LEU A 6 2.71 1.79 -11.67
CA LEU A 6 3.03 0.50 -11.05
C LEU A 6 3.98 0.69 -9.85
N THR A 7 3.70 0.01 -8.75
CA THR A 7 4.69 -0.20 -7.67
C THR A 7 5.89 -1.00 -8.18
N ASN A 8 7.04 -0.93 -7.49
CA ASN A 8 8.20 -1.74 -7.89
C ASN A 8 7.93 -3.23 -7.62
N LYS A 9 7.18 -3.57 -6.57
CA LYS A 9 6.69 -4.93 -6.33
C LYS A 9 5.88 -5.47 -7.50
N VAL A 10 4.95 -4.69 -8.07
CA VAL A 10 4.19 -5.12 -9.26
C VAL A 10 5.07 -5.27 -10.49
N LYS A 11 6.05 -4.38 -10.72
CA LYS A 11 7.01 -4.56 -11.81
C LYS A 11 7.81 -5.87 -11.66
N SER A 12 8.28 -6.17 -10.44
CA SER A 12 8.99 -7.42 -10.13
C SER A 12 8.08 -8.64 -10.32
N LEU A 13 6.83 -8.55 -9.88
CA LEU A 13 5.80 -9.59 -10.06
C LEU A 13 5.60 -9.91 -11.53
N ILE A 14 5.45 -8.89 -12.39
CA ILE A 14 5.33 -9.07 -13.84
C ILE A 14 6.56 -9.80 -14.39
N SER A 15 7.77 -9.34 -14.06
CA SER A 15 8.99 -9.98 -14.53
C SER A 15 9.09 -11.45 -14.09
N HIS A 16 8.67 -11.79 -12.88
CA HIS A 16 8.61 -13.19 -12.44
C HIS A 16 7.53 -13.99 -13.18
N ALA A 17 6.34 -13.42 -13.34
CA ALA A 17 5.25 -14.05 -14.09
C ALA A 17 5.67 -14.37 -15.54
N GLU A 18 6.34 -13.42 -16.20
CA GLU A 18 6.87 -13.62 -17.56
C GLU A 18 7.97 -14.68 -17.61
N ALA A 19 8.80 -14.78 -16.57
CA ALA A 19 9.88 -15.76 -16.51
C ALA A 19 9.36 -17.20 -16.33
N VAL A 20 8.27 -17.38 -15.56
CA VAL A 20 7.68 -18.71 -15.30
C VAL A 20 6.65 -19.12 -16.34
N SER A 21 6.13 -18.16 -17.10
CA SER A 21 5.20 -18.46 -18.18
C SER A 21 5.92 -19.15 -19.34
N GLU A 22 5.30 -20.18 -19.91
CA GLU A 22 5.77 -20.85 -21.13
C GLU A 22 4.95 -20.46 -22.37
N GLY A 23 4.24 -19.32 -22.31
CA GLY A 23 3.32 -18.84 -23.33
C GLY A 23 2.91 -17.40 -23.04
N PRO A 24 1.66 -16.98 -23.39
CA PRO A 24 1.12 -15.75 -22.87
C PRO A 24 1.02 -15.82 -21.35
N VAL A 25 1.23 -14.70 -20.66
CA VAL A 25 1.11 -14.64 -19.20
C VAL A 25 -0.34 -14.93 -18.78
N GLU A 26 -0.52 -15.94 -17.95
CA GLU A 26 -1.82 -16.37 -17.41
C GLU A 26 -2.04 -15.87 -15.96
N PRO A 27 -3.27 -15.88 -15.42
CA PRO A 27 -3.50 -15.34 -14.08
C PRO A 27 -2.73 -16.08 -12.98
N VAL A 28 -2.54 -17.40 -13.12
CA VAL A 28 -1.70 -18.19 -12.21
C VAL A 28 -0.23 -17.77 -12.30
N ASP A 29 0.26 -17.31 -13.47
CA ASP A 29 1.63 -16.79 -13.57
C ASP A 29 1.79 -15.50 -12.76
N LEU A 30 0.77 -14.62 -12.76
CA LEU A 30 0.75 -13.44 -11.90
C LEU A 30 0.74 -13.82 -10.42
N PHE A 31 -0.04 -14.84 -10.04
CA PHE A 31 -0.12 -15.33 -8.67
C PHE A 31 1.22 -15.91 -8.19
N LEU A 32 1.83 -16.79 -8.98
CA LEU A 32 3.15 -17.38 -8.68
C LEU A 32 4.25 -16.30 -8.73
N GLY A 33 4.19 -15.40 -9.71
CA GLY A 33 5.10 -14.26 -9.83
C GLY A 33 5.06 -13.35 -8.62
N ALA A 34 3.90 -13.20 -7.97
CA ALA A 34 3.75 -12.42 -6.74
C ALA A 34 4.52 -13.08 -5.59
N ALA A 35 4.35 -14.38 -5.38
CA ALA A 35 5.09 -15.12 -4.36
C ALA A 35 6.60 -15.02 -4.56
N LEU A 36 7.07 -15.02 -5.82
CA LEU A 36 8.49 -14.93 -6.13
C LEU A 36 9.13 -13.55 -5.83
N VAL A 37 8.36 -12.49 -5.58
CA VAL A 37 8.89 -11.18 -5.20
C VAL A 37 9.58 -11.20 -3.83
N ARG A 38 9.09 -12.01 -2.88
CA ARG A 38 9.67 -12.23 -1.54
C ARG A 38 9.99 -10.94 -0.75
N LYS A 39 9.10 -9.93 -0.83
CA LYS A 39 9.25 -8.65 -0.11
C LYS A 39 7.93 -8.18 0.46
N GLY A 40 7.99 -7.54 1.63
CA GLY A 40 6.80 -7.04 2.31
C GLY A 40 5.75 -8.15 2.49
N THR A 41 4.50 -7.87 2.15
CA THR A 41 3.39 -8.84 2.26
C THR A 41 3.59 -10.09 1.38
N LEU A 42 4.32 -9.96 0.27
CA LEU A 42 4.65 -11.07 -0.62
C LEU A 42 5.69 -12.04 -0.03
N MET A 43 6.44 -11.62 0.99
CA MET A 43 7.30 -12.54 1.74
C MET A 43 6.46 -13.52 2.56
N GLU A 44 5.38 -13.05 3.20
CA GLU A 44 4.46 -13.92 3.93
C GLU A 44 3.71 -14.86 2.98
N MET A 45 3.30 -14.36 1.80
CA MET A 45 2.74 -15.20 0.74
C MET A 45 3.72 -16.31 0.32
N TYR A 46 5.00 -15.98 0.11
CA TYR A 46 6.02 -16.97 -0.24
C TYR A 46 6.17 -18.06 0.83
N LEU A 47 6.26 -17.67 2.10
CA LEU A 47 6.40 -18.62 3.22
C LEU A 47 5.18 -19.55 3.33
N LEU A 48 3.97 -19.05 3.04
CA LEU A 48 2.75 -19.85 3.00
C LEU A 48 2.66 -20.81 1.81
N MET A 49 3.56 -20.69 0.84
CA MET A 49 3.61 -21.51 -0.36
C MET A 49 4.92 -22.29 -0.46
N GLU A 50 5.79 -22.24 0.57
CA GLU A 50 7.19 -22.67 0.46
C GLU A 50 7.30 -24.16 0.11
N GLU A 51 6.38 -24.99 0.62
CA GLU A 51 6.38 -26.44 0.39
C GLU A 51 5.91 -26.79 -1.03
N GLU A 52 4.97 -26.04 -1.59
CA GLU A 52 4.33 -26.34 -2.88
C GLU A 52 4.90 -25.54 -4.05
N ILE A 53 5.56 -24.40 -3.82
CA ILE A 53 5.92 -23.46 -4.89
C ILE A 53 6.84 -24.09 -5.94
N HIS A 54 7.73 -25.00 -5.55
CA HIS A 54 8.59 -25.69 -6.53
C HIS A 54 7.76 -26.54 -7.48
N ASP A 55 6.86 -27.36 -6.95
CA ASP A 55 5.99 -28.24 -7.73
C ASP A 55 5.08 -27.41 -8.64
N LEU A 56 4.48 -26.35 -8.12
CA LEU A 56 3.62 -25.44 -8.88
C LEU A 56 4.36 -24.75 -10.05
N LEU A 57 5.66 -24.52 -9.94
CA LEU A 57 6.48 -23.92 -10.99
C LEU A 57 6.87 -24.91 -12.10
N VAL A 58 6.93 -26.21 -11.81
CA VAL A 58 7.34 -27.23 -12.78
C VAL A 58 6.16 -27.97 -13.43
N LEU A 59 4.97 -27.93 -12.81
CA LEU A 59 3.77 -28.55 -13.34
C LEU A 59 3.26 -27.82 -14.59
N LYS A 60 3.02 -28.59 -15.64
CA LYS A 60 2.45 -28.07 -16.89
C LYS A 60 0.95 -27.81 -16.74
N ARG A 61 0.51 -26.70 -17.33
CA ARG A 61 -0.90 -26.26 -17.39
C ARG A 61 -1.37 -26.23 -18.83
N ALA A 62 -2.69 -26.40 -19.04
CA ALA A 62 -3.29 -26.10 -20.33
C ALA A 62 -3.11 -24.61 -20.63
N LYS A 63 -2.85 -24.26 -21.90
CA LYS A 63 -2.52 -22.88 -22.29
C LYS A 63 -3.62 -22.29 -23.14
N GLU A 64 -3.95 -21.02 -22.91
CA GLU A 64 -4.78 -20.27 -23.85
C GLU A 64 -4.02 -20.01 -25.18
N GLU A 65 -4.62 -20.42 -26.30
CA GLU A 65 -4.09 -20.13 -27.65
C GLU A 65 -4.26 -18.64 -28.03
N VAL A 66 -5.28 -17.99 -27.47
CA VAL A 66 -5.60 -16.59 -27.77
C VAL A 66 -4.86 -15.69 -26.80
N SER A 67 -4.02 -14.80 -27.34
CA SER A 67 -3.30 -13.80 -26.55
C SER A 67 -3.45 -12.40 -27.11
N VAL A 68 -3.28 -11.40 -26.24
CA VAL A 68 -3.35 -9.98 -26.57
C VAL A 68 -2.06 -9.28 -26.10
N PRO A 69 -1.54 -8.29 -26.84
CA PRO A 69 -0.46 -7.45 -26.35
C PRO A 69 -0.99 -6.56 -25.22
N HIS A 70 -0.15 -6.29 -24.22
CA HIS A 70 -0.50 -5.39 -23.12
C HIS A 70 0.66 -4.44 -22.82
N LYS A 71 0.37 -3.17 -22.55
CA LYS A 71 1.40 -2.11 -22.44
C LYS A 71 2.40 -2.33 -21.29
N ASP A 72 1.96 -2.98 -20.22
CA ASP A 72 2.74 -3.21 -18.99
C ASP A 72 3.54 -4.52 -19.01
N PHE A 73 3.37 -5.34 -20.05
CA PHE A 73 4.03 -6.63 -20.20
C PHE A 73 4.92 -6.61 -21.44
N SER A 74 6.08 -7.26 -21.34
CA SER A 74 6.96 -7.55 -22.47
C SER A 74 6.46 -8.74 -23.29
N ARG A 75 5.73 -9.67 -22.65
CA ARG A 75 5.04 -10.80 -23.29
C ARG A 75 3.57 -10.50 -23.52
N SER A 76 2.96 -11.22 -24.46
CA SER A 76 1.50 -11.20 -24.58
C SER A 76 0.86 -11.80 -23.32
N ILE A 77 -0.39 -11.41 -23.06
CA ILE A 77 -1.17 -11.91 -21.94
C ILE A 77 -2.39 -12.67 -22.45
N SER A 78 -2.92 -13.60 -21.65
CA SER A 78 -4.19 -14.26 -21.95
C SER A 78 -5.37 -13.30 -21.76
N ARG A 79 -6.54 -13.62 -22.32
CA ARG A 79 -7.75 -12.79 -22.09
C ARG A 79 -8.15 -12.77 -20.63
N ARG A 80 -7.95 -13.90 -19.95
CA ARG A 80 -8.16 -14.04 -18.51
C ARG A 80 -7.26 -13.11 -17.69
N THR A 81 -5.98 -13.01 -18.06
CA THR A 81 -5.05 -12.08 -17.43
C THR A 81 -5.48 -10.62 -17.62
N GLU A 82 -5.96 -10.26 -18.82
CA GLU A 82 -6.50 -8.92 -19.08
C GLU A 82 -7.71 -8.60 -18.18
N GLN A 83 -8.61 -9.57 -17.96
CA GLN A 83 -9.75 -9.41 -17.05
C GLN A 83 -9.30 -9.19 -15.60
N VAL A 84 -8.36 -10.00 -15.11
CA VAL A 84 -7.79 -9.84 -13.76
C VAL A 84 -7.08 -8.50 -13.63
N TRP A 85 -6.36 -8.06 -14.66
CA TRP A 85 -5.66 -6.78 -14.64
C TRP A 85 -6.62 -5.59 -14.57
N ASN A 86 -7.64 -5.56 -15.44
CA ASN A 86 -8.64 -4.50 -15.47
C ASN A 86 -9.38 -4.39 -14.14
N ARG A 87 -9.72 -5.52 -13.52
CA ARG A 87 -10.36 -5.53 -12.21
C ARG A 87 -9.43 -5.05 -11.10
N ALA A 88 -8.14 -5.37 -11.16
CA ALA A 88 -7.16 -4.82 -10.23
C ALA A 88 -7.08 -3.28 -10.33
N LEU A 89 -7.21 -2.72 -11.55
CA LEU A 89 -7.29 -1.27 -11.77
C LEU A 89 -8.57 -0.65 -11.21
N GLU A 90 -9.73 -1.32 -11.35
CA GLU A 90 -10.98 -0.88 -10.72
C GLU A 90 -10.87 -0.86 -9.19
N ILE A 91 -10.29 -1.92 -8.59
CA ILE A 91 -10.04 -1.99 -7.15
C ILE A 91 -9.16 -0.83 -6.70
N MET A 92 -8.07 -0.55 -7.42
CA MET A 92 -7.18 0.58 -7.16
C MET A 92 -7.93 1.93 -7.19
N GLN A 93 -8.78 2.13 -8.19
CA GLN A 93 -9.59 3.35 -8.33
C GLN A 93 -10.62 3.50 -7.20
N ASN A 94 -11.23 2.39 -6.75
CA ASN A 94 -12.17 2.37 -5.63
C ASN A 94 -11.50 2.73 -4.31
N TYR A 95 -10.23 2.34 -4.11
CA TYR A 95 -9.40 2.82 -3.00
C TYR A 95 -8.88 4.25 -3.19
N ASN A 96 -9.28 4.92 -4.28
CA ASN A 96 -8.81 6.22 -4.68
C ASN A 96 -7.27 6.28 -4.71
N GLN A 97 -6.60 5.23 -5.19
CA GLN A 97 -5.14 5.16 -5.31
C GLN A 97 -4.68 5.45 -6.74
N LEU A 98 -3.44 5.94 -6.88
CA LEU A 98 -2.80 6.17 -8.20
C LEU A 98 -1.86 5.03 -8.61
N TYR A 99 -1.49 4.17 -7.66
CA TYR A 99 -0.54 3.09 -7.86
C TYR A 99 -1.24 1.74 -7.77
N LEU A 100 -1.03 0.91 -8.78
CA LEU A 100 -1.39 -0.50 -8.76
C LEU A 100 -0.38 -1.24 -7.87
N ASN A 101 -0.87 -1.87 -6.81
CA ASN A 101 -0.09 -2.68 -5.88
C ASN A 101 -0.47 -4.17 -5.98
N GLU A 102 0.36 -5.00 -5.38
CA GLU A 102 0.23 -6.46 -5.34
C GLU A 102 -1.09 -6.93 -4.71
N GLY A 103 -1.61 -6.21 -3.71
CA GLY A 103 -2.88 -6.50 -3.05
C GLY A 103 -4.06 -6.40 -4.01
N HIS A 104 -4.05 -5.44 -4.93
CA HIS A 104 -5.09 -5.32 -5.96
C HIS A 104 -5.07 -6.51 -6.92
N ILE A 105 -3.88 -6.94 -7.35
CA ILE A 105 -3.72 -8.06 -8.30
C ILE A 105 -4.16 -9.37 -7.63
N ILE A 106 -3.66 -9.67 -6.43
CA ILE A 106 -4.02 -10.89 -5.71
C ILE A 106 -5.51 -10.91 -5.33
N LYS A 107 -6.07 -9.79 -4.89
CA LYS A 107 -7.50 -9.67 -4.63
C LYS A 107 -8.33 -9.92 -5.90
N SER A 108 -7.88 -9.38 -7.03
CA SER A 108 -8.55 -9.58 -8.32
C SER A 108 -8.46 -11.03 -8.80
N PHE A 109 -7.31 -11.68 -8.62
CA PHE A 109 -7.13 -13.10 -8.95
C PHE A 109 -8.15 -13.97 -8.21
N TYR A 110 -8.23 -13.84 -6.87
CA TYR A 110 -9.19 -14.59 -6.06
C TYR A 110 -10.67 -14.27 -6.36
N GLN A 111 -10.97 -13.09 -6.90
CA GLN A 111 -12.35 -12.76 -7.30
C GLN A 111 -12.78 -13.48 -8.57
N TYR A 112 -11.84 -13.91 -9.41
CA TYR A 112 -12.16 -14.44 -10.74
C TYR A 112 -11.52 -15.78 -11.08
N TRP A 113 -10.77 -16.41 -10.19
CA TRP A 113 -10.10 -17.68 -10.46
C TRP A 113 -11.06 -18.77 -10.97
N SER A 114 -10.65 -19.51 -12.00
CA SER A 114 -11.43 -20.58 -12.62
C SER A 114 -11.43 -21.84 -11.77
N GLU A 115 -12.28 -22.81 -12.11
CA GLU A 115 -12.28 -24.14 -11.47
C GLU A 115 -10.95 -24.87 -11.67
N GLU A 116 -10.31 -24.69 -12.83
CA GLU A 116 -8.98 -25.25 -13.10
C GLU A 116 -7.91 -24.61 -12.21
N GLU A 117 -7.93 -23.29 -12.04
CA GLU A 117 -7.00 -22.55 -11.17
C GLU A 117 -7.19 -22.95 -9.70
N GLN A 118 -8.43 -23.13 -9.26
CA GLN A 118 -8.77 -23.64 -7.93
C GLN A 118 -8.24 -25.07 -7.71
N GLN A 119 -8.44 -25.96 -8.68
CA GLN A 119 -7.96 -27.33 -8.59
C GLN A 119 -6.42 -27.39 -8.61
N PHE A 120 -5.77 -26.55 -9.41
CA PHE A 120 -4.31 -26.48 -9.52
C PHE A 120 -3.68 -26.00 -8.22
N LEU A 121 -4.27 -24.99 -7.56
CA LEU A 121 -3.71 -24.38 -6.36
C LEU A 121 -4.28 -24.95 -5.05
N LYS A 122 -5.13 -25.98 -5.10
CA LYS A 122 -5.92 -26.50 -3.96
C LYS A 122 -5.15 -26.82 -2.68
N ALA A 123 -3.86 -27.11 -2.79
CA ALA A 123 -3.02 -27.47 -1.63
C ALA A 123 -2.64 -26.25 -0.78
N LEU A 124 -2.76 -25.04 -1.35
CA LEU A 124 -2.30 -23.82 -0.69
C LEU A 124 -3.31 -23.30 0.35
N PRO A 125 -2.85 -22.67 1.44
CA PRO A 125 -3.71 -22.05 2.45
C PRO A 125 -4.27 -20.70 1.97
N HIS A 126 -5.24 -20.75 1.05
CA HIS A 126 -5.74 -19.58 0.31
C HIS A 126 -6.27 -18.43 1.17
N GLU A 127 -7.01 -18.71 2.24
CA GLU A 127 -7.51 -17.65 3.12
C GLU A 127 -6.37 -16.96 3.86
N LYS A 128 -5.32 -17.69 4.26
CA LYS A 128 -4.11 -17.10 4.86
C LYS A 128 -3.35 -16.25 3.84
N ILE A 129 -3.17 -16.73 2.61
CA ILE A 129 -2.50 -15.99 1.53
C ILE A 129 -3.26 -14.69 1.21
N LYS A 130 -4.58 -14.78 1.03
CA LYS A 130 -5.44 -13.63 0.78
C LYS A 130 -5.37 -12.62 1.93
N ALA A 131 -5.40 -13.10 3.18
CA ALA A 131 -5.24 -12.23 4.35
C ALA A 131 -3.86 -11.56 4.40
N ALA A 132 -2.78 -12.28 4.06
CA ALA A 132 -1.42 -11.76 4.07
C ALA A 132 -1.23 -10.57 3.11
N VAL A 133 -1.78 -10.69 1.90
CA VAL A 133 -1.51 -9.73 0.81
C VAL A 133 -2.55 -8.63 0.69
N THR A 134 -3.80 -8.90 1.07
CA THR A 134 -4.93 -7.98 0.78
C THR A 134 -5.48 -7.23 1.99
N THR A 135 -5.01 -7.57 3.20
CA THR A 135 -5.39 -6.88 4.43
C THR A 135 -4.53 -5.64 4.65
N ALA A 136 -5.12 -4.55 5.16
CA ALA A 136 -4.36 -3.39 5.60
C ALA A 136 -3.36 -3.78 6.69
N ARG A 137 -2.16 -3.19 6.67
CA ARG A 137 -1.06 -3.59 7.54
C ARG A 137 -0.58 -2.44 8.40
N ASP A 138 -0.29 -2.76 9.65
CA ASP A 138 0.49 -1.87 10.49
C ASP A 138 1.98 -2.01 10.12
N LEU A 139 2.68 -0.87 10.09
CA LEU A 139 4.11 -0.84 9.82
C LEU A 139 4.85 -0.25 11.02
N LEU A 140 6.01 -0.79 11.34
CA LEU A 140 6.92 -0.30 12.37
C LEU A 140 7.99 0.60 11.73
N VAL A 141 8.29 1.72 12.37
CA VAL A 141 9.42 2.59 12.01
C VAL A 141 10.34 2.73 13.22
N PHE A 142 11.64 2.48 13.02
CA PHE A 142 12.66 2.69 14.04
C PHE A 142 13.24 4.11 13.94
N LEU A 143 12.91 4.97 14.90
CA LEU A 143 13.24 6.40 14.85
C LEU A 143 14.67 6.73 15.32
N ASN A 144 15.32 5.87 16.10
CA ASN A 144 16.67 6.14 16.59
C ASN A 144 17.68 6.27 15.42
N THR A 145 17.53 5.43 14.39
CA THR A 145 18.36 5.48 13.16
C THR A 145 17.72 6.28 12.03
N TYR A 146 16.52 6.82 12.23
CA TYR A 146 15.84 7.60 11.21
C TYR A 146 16.55 8.93 10.98
N THR A 147 16.80 9.26 9.72
CA THR A 147 17.31 10.56 9.29
C THR A 147 16.26 11.21 8.42
N LYS A 148 15.88 12.45 8.74
CA LYS A 148 14.94 13.22 7.93
C LYS A 148 15.52 13.40 6.53
N LYS A 149 14.72 13.05 5.51
CA LYS A 149 15.08 13.37 4.13
C LYS A 149 14.74 14.82 3.85
N GLU A 150 15.68 15.53 3.22
CA GLU A 150 15.43 16.86 2.70
C GLU A 150 14.59 16.74 1.43
N ILE A 151 13.28 16.93 1.60
CA ILE A 151 12.30 16.87 0.52
C ILE A 151 11.66 18.24 0.42
N SER A 152 11.79 18.84 -0.76
CA SER A 152 11.11 20.09 -1.10
C SER A 152 10.18 19.87 -2.27
N ASP A 153 9.01 20.48 -2.16
CA ASP A 153 8.17 20.87 -3.28
C ASP A 153 8.35 22.38 -3.52
N GLN A 154 8.16 22.84 -4.75
CA GLN A 154 8.39 24.25 -5.09
C GLN A 154 7.29 25.19 -4.58
N GLN A 155 6.12 24.66 -4.21
CA GLN A 155 4.92 25.45 -3.93
C GLN A 155 4.32 25.13 -2.55
N ALA A 156 4.50 23.90 -2.05
CA ALA A 156 3.98 23.48 -0.75
C ALA A 156 4.90 23.84 0.44
N VAL A 157 4.29 24.31 1.53
CA VAL A 157 4.95 24.58 2.82
C VAL A 157 4.27 23.77 3.93
N ILE A 158 5.07 23.08 4.74
CA ILE A 158 4.57 22.33 5.90
C ILE A 158 4.70 23.18 7.17
N LYS A 159 3.62 23.29 7.94
CA LYS A 159 3.59 23.98 9.24
C LYS A 159 2.82 23.15 10.27
N ARG A 160 3.16 23.30 11.56
CA ARG A 160 2.33 22.74 12.64
C ARG A 160 0.99 23.47 12.67
N ALA A 161 -0.09 22.74 12.94
CA ALA A 161 -1.40 23.31 13.15
C ALA A 161 -1.45 24.13 14.45
N GLU A 162 -2.12 25.26 14.39
CA GLU A 162 -2.50 26.09 15.54
C GLU A 162 -4.01 25.97 15.79
N LYS A 163 -4.48 26.28 17.01
CA LYS A 163 -5.89 26.10 17.42
C LYS A 163 -6.89 26.77 16.45
N GLU A 164 -6.53 27.92 15.91
CA GLU A 164 -7.36 28.70 14.98
C GLU A 164 -7.64 27.95 13.66
N HIS A 165 -6.78 27.01 13.27
CA HIS A 165 -6.94 26.21 12.06
C HIS A 165 -8.00 25.11 12.21
N GLN A 166 -8.42 24.76 13.43
CA GLN A 166 -9.30 23.61 13.69
C GLN A 166 -10.55 23.60 12.80
N PRO A 167 -11.35 24.69 12.67
CA PRO A 167 -12.56 24.65 11.84
C PRO A 167 -12.27 24.36 10.37
N ALA A 168 -11.18 24.94 9.83
CA ALA A 168 -10.78 24.74 8.43
C ALA A 168 -10.28 23.31 8.17
N VAL A 169 -9.50 22.74 9.11
CA VAL A 169 -8.97 21.39 8.98
C VAL A 169 -10.08 20.34 9.09
N ILE A 170 -11.04 20.51 10.00
CA ILE A 170 -12.18 19.59 10.13
C ILE A 170 -13.00 19.57 8.83
N LYS A 171 -13.35 20.76 8.32
CA LYS A 171 -14.05 20.87 7.03
C LYS A 171 -13.28 20.19 5.89
N PHE A 172 -11.97 20.44 5.81
CA PHE A 172 -11.10 19.81 4.81
C PHE A 172 -11.11 18.28 4.89
N VAL A 173 -11.06 17.71 6.11
CA VAL A 173 -11.10 16.27 6.33
C VAL A 173 -12.43 15.69 5.86
N GLU A 174 -13.55 16.29 6.27
CA GLU A 174 -14.90 15.83 5.92
C GLU A 174 -15.15 15.85 4.41
N GLU A 175 -14.75 16.92 3.73
CA GLU A 175 -14.97 17.10 2.28
C GLU A 175 -14.13 16.16 1.42
N ASN A 176 -12.93 15.74 1.88
CA ASN A 176 -11.95 15.06 1.03
C ASN A 176 -11.65 13.61 1.43
N PHE A 177 -11.86 13.25 2.70
CA PHE A 177 -11.49 11.93 3.25
C PHE A 177 -12.63 11.26 4.04
N GLY A 178 -13.77 11.94 4.19
CA GLY A 178 -14.91 11.47 4.95
C GLY A 178 -14.79 11.73 6.46
N GLY A 179 -15.88 11.44 7.19
CA GLY A 179 -15.99 11.80 8.61
C GLY A 179 -15.28 10.87 9.60
N SER A 180 -14.70 9.74 9.16
CA SER A 180 -14.09 8.76 10.07
C SER A 180 -12.84 9.27 10.79
N TRP A 181 -12.18 10.29 10.24
CA TRP A 181 -11.00 10.91 10.83
C TRP A 181 -11.30 12.16 11.67
N THR A 182 -12.51 12.71 11.57
CA THR A 182 -12.91 13.95 12.27
C THR A 182 -12.66 13.87 13.77
N GLU A 183 -13.10 12.79 14.41
CA GLU A 183 -12.90 12.58 15.86
C GLU A 183 -11.42 12.54 16.25
N SER A 184 -10.59 11.83 15.47
CA SER A 184 -9.15 11.75 15.72
C SER A 184 -8.51 13.15 15.62
N ILE A 185 -8.83 13.91 14.58
CA ILE A 185 -8.29 15.26 14.40
C ILE A 185 -8.74 16.20 15.52
N LEU A 186 -9.99 16.11 15.98
CA LEU A 186 -10.46 16.86 17.15
C LEU A 186 -9.65 16.53 18.40
N ASN A 187 -9.32 15.27 18.65
CA ASN A 187 -8.47 14.86 19.77
C ASN A 187 -7.07 15.49 19.67
N GLY A 188 -6.50 15.59 18.46
CA GLY A 188 -5.21 16.26 18.24
C GLY A 188 -5.23 17.74 18.61
N PHE A 189 -6.30 18.47 18.29
CA PHE A 189 -6.45 19.89 18.65
C PHE A 189 -6.67 20.14 20.14
N GLN A 190 -7.05 19.12 20.92
CA GLN A 190 -7.16 19.21 22.38
C GLN A 190 -5.80 19.14 23.09
N GLN A 191 -4.75 18.69 22.40
CA GLN A 191 -3.42 18.55 23.00
C GLN A 191 -2.73 19.92 23.15
N LYS A 192 -1.91 20.05 24.20
CA LYS A 192 -1.13 21.27 24.46
C LYS A 192 -0.14 21.55 23.32
N ASP A 193 0.52 20.50 22.84
CA ASP A 193 1.40 20.55 21.67
C ASP A 193 0.72 19.76 20.56
N ILE A 194 0.13 20.49 19.61
CA ILE A 194 -0.76 19.91 18.60
C ILE A 194 0.08 19.02 17.67
N PRO A 195 -0.18 17.70 17.62
CA PRO A 195 0.60 16.75 16.84
C PRO A 195 0.06 16.65 15.40
N ILE A 196 -0.29 17.79 14.81
CA ILE A 196 -0.87 17.89 13.46
C ILE A 196 0.00 18.83 12.65
N PHE A 197 0.37 18.38 11.45
CA PHE A 197 1.06 19.17 10.44
C PHE A 197 0.15 19.38 9.25
N LEU A 198 0.19 20.59 8.70
CA LEU A 198 -0.63 21.05 7.58
C LEU A 198 0.28 21.40 6.41
N ALA A 199 -0.12 20.99 5.22
CA ALA A 199 0.51 21.35 3.96
C ALA A 199 -0.30 22.46 3.28
N TRP A 200 0.36 23.57 2.99
CA TRP A 200 -0.24 24.74 2.37
C TRP A 200 0.42 25.07 1.04
N GLU A 201 -0.40 25.37 0.03
CA GLU A 201 0.05 26.02 -1.21
C GLU A 201 -0.55 27.43 -1.25
N GLY A 202 0.28 28.43 -0.96
CA GLY A 202 -0.24 29.78 -0.66
C GLY A 202 -1.18 29.76 0.54
N SER A 203 -2.45 30.12 0.33
CA SER A 203 -3.53 30.05 1.33
C SER A 203 -4.39 28.79 1.24
N ARG A 204 -4.11 27.89 0.29
CA ARG A 204 -4.89 26.67 0.06
C ARG A 204 -4.35 25.54 0.92
N LEU A 205 -5.20 24.98 1.79
CA LEU A 205 -4.89 23.75 2.51
C LEU A 205 -4.95 22.58 1.54
N ILE A 206 -3.84 21.87 1.37
CA ILE A 206 -3.71 20.78 0.39
C ILE A 206 -3.45 19.42 1.01
N GLY A 207 -3.16 19.36 2.32
CA GLY A 207 -3.00 18.11 3.04
C GLY A 207 -2.73 18.30 4.52
N PHE A 208 -2.75 17.19 5.25
CA PHE A 208 -2.37 17.12 6.64
C PHE A 208 -1.76 15.77 6.99
N SER A 209 -1.01 15.72 8.08
CA SER A 209 -0.61 14.49 8.77
C SER A 209 -0.72 14.71 10.26
N SER A 210 -0.90 13.62 10.99
CA SER A 210 -1.00 13.68 12.44
C SER A 210 -0.34 12.47 13.08
N TYR A 211 -0.09 12.54 14.38
CA TYR A 211 0.31 11.40 15.19
C TYR A 211 -0.29 11.53 16.60
N ASP A 212 -0.39 10.41 17.32
CA ASP A 212 -0.96 10.32 18.67
C ASP A 212 -2.37 10.92 18.79
N VAL A 213 -3.12 10.91 17.69
CA VAL A 213 -4.49 11.40 17.62
C VAL A 213 -5.53 10.27 17.58
N TYR A 214 -5.12 9.08 17.11
CA TYR A 214 -5.99 7.93 16.96
C TYR A 214 -6.19 7.22 18.31
N ARG A 215 -7.46 7.08 18.73
CA ARG A 215 -7.87 6.39 19.98
C ARG A 215 -7.09 6.82 21.24
N SER A 216 -6.55 8.03 21.27
CA SER A 216 -5.67 8.53 22.34
C SER A 216 -4.46 7.62 22.64
N GLN A 217 -3.99 6.86 21.63
CA GLN A 217 -2.81 6.01 21.75
C GLN A 217 -1.54 6.81 21.45
N LYS A 218 -0.43 6.44 22.10
CA LYS A 218 0.89 7.00 21.83
C LYS A 218 1.68 6.15 20.85
N GLY A 219 2.56 6.79 20.09
CA GLY A 219 3.45 6.15 19.11
C GLY A 219 2.75 5.76 17.82
N ILE A 220 1.57 6.32 17.53
CA ILE A 220 0.78 6.00 16.33
C ILE A 220 0.84 7.19 15.38
N TYR A 221 1.37 7.00 14.18
CA TYR A 221 1.29 7.99 13.12
C TYR A 221 0.07 7.73 12.24
N GLY A 222 -0.65 8.80 11.92
CA GLY A 222 -1.87 8.81 11.13
C GLY A 222 -3.05 9.43 11.89
N PRO A 223 -4.10 9.85 11.16
CA PRO A 223 -4.21 9.78 9.70
C PRO A 223 -3.33 10.82 8.97
N MET A 224 -3.10 10.55 7.68
CA MET A 224 -2.47 11.45 6.72
C MET A 224 -3.31 11.50 5.45
N GLY A 225 -3.55 12.72 4.94
CA GLY A 225 -4.35 12.94 3.73
C GLY A 225 -3.77 14.07 2.89
N VAL A 226 -3.71 13.87 1.57
CA VAL A 226 -3.33 14.88 0.58
C VAL A 226 -4.40 14.89 -0.53
N LEU A 227 -4.77 16.09 -0.99
CA LEU A 227 -5.70 16.27 -2.10
C LEU A 227 -5.26 15.46 -3.31
N LYS A 228 -6.22 14.86 -4.02
CA LYS A 228 -5.92 13.98 -5.17
C LYS A 228 -5.10 14.68 -6.26
N THR A 229 -5.33 15.96 -6.49
CA THR A 229 -4.60 16.79 -7.47
C THR A 229 -3.14 17.04 -7.08
N GLU A 230 -2.83 16.96 -5.77
CA GLU A 230 -1.48 17.22 -5.24
C GLU A 230 -0.70 15.94 -4.94
N ARG A 231 -1.25 14.78 -5.30
CA ARG A 231 -0.54 13.51 -5.19
C ARG A 231 0.57 13.47 -6.25
N ASN A 232 1.68 12.84 -5.89
CA ASN A 232 2.95 12.83 -6.62
C ASN A 232 3.75 14.14 -6.61
N ASN A 233 3.29 15.20 -5.94
CA ASN A 233 4.05 16.45 -5.72
C ASN A 233 4.88 16.41 -4.41
N ARG A 234 5.27 15.21 -3.94
CA ARG A 234 6.07 15.01 -2.70
C ARG A 234 5.47 15.54 -1.39
N VAL A 235 4.27 16.14 -1.42
CA VAL A 235 3.58 16.72 -0.24
C VAL A 235 3.40 15.69 0.87
N GLY A 236 2.98 14.46 0.53
CA GLY A 236 2.85 13.37 1.49
C GLY A 236 4.18 13.03 2.16
N SER A 237 5.28 13.02 1.40
CA SER A 237 6.61 12.74 1.94
C SER A 237 7.07 13.86 2.86
N MET A 238 6.82 15.13 2.49
CA MET A 238 7.12 16.28 3.35
C MET A 238 6.37 16.23 4.68
N LEU A 239 5.06 15.93 4.64
CA LEU A 239 4.23 15.75 5.83
C LEU A 239 4.74 14.62 6.73
N LEU A 240 4.98 13.44 6.14
CA LEU A 240 5.54 12.28 6.84
C LEU A 240 6.86 12.63 7.51
N HIS A 241 7.84 13.14 6.76
CA HIS A 241 9.16 13.42 7.29
C HIS A 241 9.17 14.51 8.36
N GLN A 242 8.27 15.49 8.28
CA GLN A 242 8.10 16.50 9.32
C GLN A 242 7.55 15.89 10.62
N ALA A 243 6.55 15.02 10.53
CA ALA A 243 5.99 14.34 11.69
C ALA A 243 6.98 13.35 12.33
N LEU A 244 7.69 12.55 11.53
CA LEU A 244 8.69 11.61 12.04
C LEU A 244 9.84 12.34 12.75
N GLN A 245 10.26 13.50 12.24
CA GLN A 245 11.27 14.33 12.88
C GLN A 245 10.77 14.85 14.25
N ASP A 246 9.53 15.34 14.31
CA ASP A 246 8.92 15.82 15.55
C ASP A 246 8.76 14.70 16.59
N MET A 247 8.33 13.50 16.17
CA MET A 247 8.28 12.32 17.04
C MET A 247 9.68 11.91 17.52
N LYS A 248 10.71 11.99 16.66
CA LYS A 248 12.09 11.71 17.07
C LYS A 248 12.59 12.71 18.12
N GLU A 249 12.32 14.01 17.93
CA GLU A 249 12.67 15.07 18.88
C GLU A 249 11.95 14.91 20.23
N LYS A 250 10.79 14.26 20.23
CA LYS A 250 10.05 13.87 21.44
C LYS A 250 10.50 12.54 22.05
N ASN A 251 11.62 11.98 21.61
CA ASN A 251 12.24 10.75 22.12
C ASN A 251 11.43 9.46 21.89
N TYR A 252 10.61 9.40 20.84
CA TYR A 252 10.01 8.13 20.42
C TYR A 252 11.11 7.27 19.79
N ALA A 253 11.34 6.06 20.32
CA ALA A 253 12.28 5.10 19.73
C ALA A 253 11.66 4.35 18.55
N TYR A 254 10.36 4.04 18.64
CA TYR A 254 9.58 3.31 17.65
C TYR A 254 8.22 3.97 17.47
N ILE A 255 7.68 3.88 16.26
CA ILE A 255 6.31 4.27 15.98
C ILE A 255 5.64 3.23 15.09
N VAL A 256 4.31 3.21 15.12
CA VAL A 256 3.46 2.40 14.26
C VAL A 256 2.72 3.30 13.28
N LEU A 257 2.80 2.96 12.00
CA LEU A 257 1.93 3.48 10.94
C LEU A 257 0.72 2.55 10.86
N GLY A 258 -0.41 2.97 11.41
CA GLY A 258 -1.62 2.15 11.47
C GLY A 258 -2.32 2.04 10.13
N GLU A 259 -2.79 0.84 9.76
CA GLU A 259 -3.57 0.57 8.54
C GLU A 259 -2.95 1.20 7.26
N ALA A 260 -1.63 1.08 7.13
CA ALA A 260 -0.86 1.81 6.13
C ALA A 260 -1.20 1.38 4.70
N GLY A 261 -1.49 2.38 3.85
CA GLY A 261 -1.64 2.19 2.40
C GLY A 261 -1.14 3.40 1.62
N PRO A 262 -0.34 3.22 0.55
CA PRO A 262 0.30 1.98 0.07
C PRO A 262 1.59 1.63 0.86
N ILE A 263 1.80 0.34 1.17
CA ILE A 263 2.94 -0.12 2.00
C ILE A 263 4.30 0.26 1.41
N GLU A 264 4.49 0.05 0.09
CA GLU A 264 5.77 0.32 -0.58
C GLU A 264 6.20 1.79 -0.48
N TYR A 265 5.24 2.72 -0.37
CA TYR A 265 5.54 4.13 -0.15
C TYR A 265 6.28 4.34 1.18
N TYR A 266 5.78 3.77 2.28
CA TYR A 266 6.41 3.93 3.60
C TYR A 266 7.72 3.13 3.73
N GLU A 267 7.81 1.95 3.11
CA GLU A 267 9.07 1.19 3.01
C GLU A 267 10.17 2.06 2.38
N LYS A 268 9.85 2.78 1.29
CA LYS A 268 10.80 3.66 0.60
C LYS A 268 11.07 4.95 1.36
N GLU A 269 10.03 5.58 1.92
CA GLU A 269 10.15 6.92 2.49
C GLU A 269 10.84 6.91 3.85
N CYS A 270 10.46 6.02 4.75
CA CYS A 270 10.96 6.00 6.11
C CYS A 270 11.55 4.67 6.57
N GLY A 271 11.74 3.71 5.65
CA GLY A 271 12.27 2.39 6.01
C GLY A 271 11.30 1.59 6.88
N ALA A 272 10.00 1.86 6.75
CA ALA A 272 8.98 1.16 7.50
C ALA A 272 9.03 -0.35 7.19
N VAL A 273 8.89 -1.17 8.22
CA VAL A 273 8.84 -2.63 8.10
C VAL A 273 7.45 -3.12 8.51
N ILE A 274 6.99 -4.18 7.85
CA ILE A 274 5.66 -4.73 8.12
C ILE A 274 5.61 -5.37 9.51
N ILE A 275 4.53 -5.12 10.25
CA ILE A 275 4.17 -5.90 11.44
C ILE A 275 3.43 -7.16 10.99
N PRO A 276 3.94 -8.38 11.26
CA PRO A 276 3.34 -9.63 10.80
C PRO A 276 1.90 -9.85 11.31
N LEU A 277 1.02 -10.43 10.48
CA LEU A 277 -0.33 -10.82 10.94
C LEU A 277 -0.23 -12.07 11.83
N LYS A 278 -0.79 -11.98 13.04
CA LYS A 278 -0.85 -13.13 13.96
C LYS A 278 -1.60 -14.33 13.37
N SER A 279 -2.66 -14.08 12.60
CA SER A 279 -3.51 -15.12 12.01
C SER A 279 -2.79 -16.00 10.98
N ILE A 280 -1.63 -15.58 10.48
CA ILE A 280 -0.85 -16.38 9.53
C ILE A 280 -0.11 -17.51 10.25
N PHE A 281 0.48 -17.21 11.42
CA PHE A 281 1.41 -18.11 12.12
C PHE A 281 0.77 -18.98 13.21
N ASN A 282 -0.50 -18.74 13.53
CA ASN A 282 -1.20 -19.62 14.45
C ASN A 282 -1.66 -20.88 13.71
N GLU A 283 -1.31 -22.04 14.26
CA GLU A 283 -2.04 -23.29 14.04
C GLU A 283 -3.36 -23.17 14.82
N GLU A 284 -4.49 -23.55 14.20
CA GLU A 284 -5.79 -23.63 14.88
C GLU A 284 -5.80 -24.73 15.94
#